data_AF-A0A3M5W5C4-F1
#
_entry.id   AF-A0A3M5W5C4-F1
#
_cell.length_a   1.000
_cell.length_b   1.000
_cell.length_c   1.000
_cell.angle_alpha   90.00
_cell.angle_beta   90.00
_cell.angle_gamma   90.00
#
_symmetry.space_group_name_H-M   'P 1'
#
loop_
_entity.id
_entity.type
_entity.pdbx_description
1 polymer ?
#
loop_
_entity_poly.entity_id
_entity_poly.type
_entity_poly.pdbx_seq_one_letter_code
_entity_poly.pdbx_strand_id
1 'polypeptide(L)' 'MHVGDHPSDDIAGAQQAGMRAIWYNPQGKAWDADRLPDAEIHNLSQLPEVLARWA' A
#
# COMPACT_ATOMS: atom_id res chain seq x y z
N MET A 1 -5.41 -1.97 -8.68
CA MET A 1 -4.37 -1.87 -7.63
C MET A 1 -3.88 -0.45 -7.61
N HIS A 2 -3.62 0.10 -6.43
CA HIS A 2 -3.03 1.42 -6.23
C HIS A 2 -1.75 1.33 -5.42
N VAL A 3 -0.79 2.23 -5.68
CA VAL A 3 0.44 2.38 -4.88
C VAL A 3 0.57 3.85 -4.53
N GLY A 4 0.69 4.17 -3.25
CA GLY A 4 0.82 5.55 -2.78
C GLY A 4 1.33 5.64 -1.35
N ASP A 5 1.61 6.85 -0.89
CA ASP A 5 2.29 7.12 0.38
C ASP A 5 1.37 7.67 1.47
N HIS A 6 0.15 8.10 1.13
CA HIS A 6 -0.82 8.65 2.07
C HIS A 6 -1.83 7.60 2.57
N PRO A 7 -1.88 7.30 3.90
CA PRO A 7 -2.78 6.29 4.45
C PRO A 7 -4.27 6.50 4.13
N SER A 8 -4.77 7.74 4.17
CA SER A 8 -6.18 8.03 3.89
C SER A 8 -6.47 8.07 2.38
N ASP A 9 -5.74 8.90 1.64
CA ASP A 9 -6.10 9.21 0.26
C ASP A 9 -5.77 8.06 -0.70
N ASP A 10 -4.57 7.49 -0.57
CA ASP A 10 -4.10 6.44 -1.46
C ASP A 10 -4.62 5.07 -1.04
N ILE A 11 -4.50 4.75 0.25
CA ILE A 11 -4.76 3.39 0.72
C ILE A 11 -6.24 3.21 1.01
N ALA A 12 -6.81 3.99 1.94
CA ALA A 12 -8.22 3.85 2.28
C ALA A 12 -9.13 4.17 1.09
N GLY A 13 -8.81 5.21 0.29
CA GLY A 13 -9.53 5.55 -0.93
C GLY A 13 -9.57 4.42 -1.95
N ALA A 14 -8.42 3.85 -2.32
CA ALA A 14 -8.35 2.74 -3.27
C ALA A 14 -9.07 1.49 -2.74
N GLN A 15 -8.92 1.20 -1.45
CA GLN A 15 -9.56 0.08 -0.80
C GLN A 15 -11.09 0.21 -0.69
N GLN A 16 -11.62 1.42 -0.52
CA GLN A 16 -13.07 1.69 -0.59
C GLN A 16 -13.62 1.52 -2.00
N ALA A 17 -12.81 1.81 -3.02
CA ALA A 17 -13.14 1.55 -4.42
C ALA A 17 -13.02 0.07 -4.84
N GLY A 18 -12.70 -0.84 -3.91
CA GLY A 18 -12.56 -2.28 -4.19
C GLY A 18 -11.21 -2.69 -4.80
N MET A 19 -10.21 -1.82 -4.77
CA MET A 19 -8.86 -2.12 -5.23
C MET A 19 -7.97 -2.61 -4.08
N ARG A 20 -6.95 -3.42 -4.40
CA ARG A 20 -5.80 -3.64 -3.49
C ARG A 20 -4.91 -2.39 -3.47
N ALA A 21 -4.39 -2.02 -2.30
CA ALA A 21 -3.53 -0.86 -2.11
C ALA A 21 -2.18 -1.24 -1.45
N ILE A 22 -1.09 -0.79 -2.05
CA ILE A 22 0.27 -0.93 -1.51
C ILE A 22 0.70 0.43 -0.94
N TRP A 23 1.14 0.43 0.31
CA TRP A 23 1.72 1.60 0.95
C TRP A 23 3.21 1.73 0.65
N TYR A 24 3.62 2.85 0.07
CA TYR A 24 5.01 3.22 -0.11
C TYR A 24 5.49 4.05 1.09
N ASN A 25 6.26 3.41 1.97
CA ASN A 25 6.72 3.99 3.22
C ASN A 25 8.25 3.99 3.34
N PRO A 26 9.00 4.74 2.51
CA PRO A 26 10.46 4.73 2.54
C PRO A 26 11.05 5.22 3.86
N GLN A 27 10.26 5.92 4.68
CA GLN A 27 10.68 6.51 5.95
C GLN A 27 10.31 5.64 7.17
N GLY A 28 9.64 4.49 6.98
CA GLY A 28 9.25 3.63 8.10
C GLY A 28 8.31 4.33 9.10
N LYS A 29 7.42 5.20 8.59
CA LYS A 29 6.39 5.84 9.40
C LYS A 29 5.51 4.78 10.06
N ALA A 30 4.96 5.10 11.23
CA ALA A 30 3.94 4.25 11.84
C ALA A 30 2.63 4.34 11.04
N TRP A 31 1.93 3.22 10.94
CA TRP A 31 0.59 3.18 10.37
C TRP A 31 -0.42 3.66 11.42
N ASP A 32 -1.26 4.63 11.07
CA ASP A 32 -2.17 5.33 11.99
C ASP A 32 -3.66 5.21 11.59
N ALA A 33 -3.99 4.34 10.63
CA ALA A 33 -5.37 4.09 10.20
C ALA A 33 -5.86 2.69 10.62
N ASP A 34 -7.17 2.58 10.89
CA ASP A 34 -7.77 1.31 11.33
C ASP A 34 -7.65 0.18 10.31
N ARG A 35 -7.70 0.53 9.01
CA ARG A 35 -7.59 -0.44 7.92
C ARG A 35 -6.15 -0.49 7.43
N LEU A 36 -5.53 -1.67 7.48
CA LEU A 36 -4.18 -1.88 7.00
C LEU A 36 -4.11 -1.85 5.45
N PRO A 37 -2.99 -1.43 4.87
CA PRO A 37 -2.73 -1.62 3.45
C PRO A 37 -2.63 -3.12 3.12
N ASP A 38 -2.86 -3.49 1.87
CA ASP A 38 -2.72 -4.88 1.42
C ASP A 38 -1.25 -5.33 1.37
N ALA A 39 -0.32 -4.38 1.24
CA ALA A 39 1.11 -4.57 1.43
C ALA A 39 1.80 -3.23 1.74
N GLU A 40 3.01 -3.29 2.32
CA GLU A 40 3.90 -2.15 2.52
C GLU A 40 5.23 -2.41 1.82
N ILE A 41 5.81 -1.37 1.21
CA ILE A 41 7.14 -1.39 0.62
C ILE A 41 7.93 -0.14 1.03
N HIS A 42 9.24 -0.28 1.14
CA HIS A 42 10.16 0.82 1.43
C HIS A 42 10.95 1.24 0.17
N ASN A 43 10.95 0.41 -0.86
CA ASN A 43 11.55 0.67 -2.16
C ASN A 43 10.64 0.16 -3.29
N LEU A 44 10.51 0.92 -4.38
CA LEU A 44 9.74 0.54 -5.56
C LEU A 44 10.25 -0.75 -6.21
N SER A 45 11.53 -1.11 -6.04
CA SER A 45 12.09 -2.37 -6.51
C SER A 45 11.45 -3.61 -5.86
N GLN A 46 10.74 -3.45 -4.74
CA GLN A 46 10.02 -4.54 -4.07
C GLN A 46 8.67 -4.83 -4.71
N LEU A 47 8.16 -3.96 -5.59
CA LEU A 47 6.85 -4.14 -6.24
C LEU A 47 6.72 -5.51 -6.92
N PRO A 48 7.66 -5.97 -7.79
CA PRO A 48 7.51 -7.26 -8.45
C PRO A 48 7.30 -8.43 -7.48
N GLU A 49 7.95 -8.42 -6.32
CA GLU A 49 7.79 -9.45 -5.29
C GLU A 49 6.40 -9.40 -4.65
N VAL A 50 5.90 -8.20 -4.33
CA VAL A 50 4.54 -8.02 -3.79
C VAL A 50 3.49 -8.44 -4.81
N LEU A 51 3.66 -8.05 -6.08
CA LEU A 51 2.75 -8.40 -7.17
C LEU A 51 2.69 -9.91 -7.40
N ALA A 52 3.81 -10.62 -7.25
CA ALA A 52 3.86 -12.07 -7.43
C ALA A 52 3.02 -12.85 -6.40
N ARG A 53 2.76 -12.29 -5.21
CA ARG A 53 1.91 -12.90 -4.16
C ARG A 53 0.42 -12.90 -4.53
N TRP A 54 0.07 -12.22 -5.61
CA TRP A 54 -1.29 -11.92 -6.02
C TRP A 54 -1.67 -12.51 -7.38
N ALA A 55 -0.74 -13.25 -7.98
CA ALA A 55 -0.93 -13.99 -9.23
C ALA A 55 -1.76 -15.26 -9.01
#